data_AF-A0A2E0SCC2-F1
#
_entry.id   AF-A0A2E0SCC2-F1
#
_cell.length_a   1.000
_cell.length_b   1.000
_cell.length_c   1.000
_cell.angle_alpha   90.00
_cell.angle_beta   90.00
_cell.angle_gamma   90.00
#
_symmetry.space_group_name_H-M   'P 1'
#
loop_
_entity.id
_entity.type
_entity.pdbx_description
1 polymer ?
#
loop_
_entity_poly.entity_id
_entity_poly.type
_entity_poly.pdbx_seq_one_letter_code
_entity_poly.pdbx_strand_id
1 'polypeptide(L)'
;MLVFDLESNGLLNDVTRIHCLVIYDTETDQTLVYNDEGNVEPIIRGVQRLEDAEVIAGHNIIGYDLPCLQKIYSWFEPTALVIDTLLLSRLYHTDMRDLDMKHKWENMPLQLYGRHSLEAYGHRLSEYKGSFGKDADWSEWSQEMQDYCIQDVQVTKKLCDHFHPYLSGSR
;
A
#
# COMPACT_ATOMS: atom_id res chain seq x y z
N MET A 1 -3.89 -10.19 -10.44
CA MET A 1 -3.57 -8.81 -10.00
C MET A 1 -2.59 -8.89 -8.84
N LEU A 2 -1.59 -8.03 -8.82
CA LEU A 2 -0.66 -7.94 -7.68
C LEU A 2 -0.97 -6.69 -6.86
N VAL A 3 -1.31 -6.87 -5.59
CA VAL A 3 -1.49 -5.76 -4.63
C VAL A 3 -0.19 -5.59 -3.88
N PHE A 4 0.40 -4.40 -3.87
CA PHE A 4 1.71 -4.20 -3.27
C PHE A 4 1.84 -2.88 -2.52
N ASP A 5 2.88 -2.84 -1.70
CA ASP A 5 3.36 -1.68 -0.94
C ASP A 5 4.87 -1.86 -0.73
N LEU A 6 5.60 -0.76 -0.52
CA LEU A 6 7.03 -0.79 -0.20
C LEU A 6 7.40 0.17 0.92
N GLU A 7 8.48 -0.15 1.62
CA GLU A 7 9.07 0.73 2.62
C GLU A 7 10.48 1.15 2.21
N SER A 8 10.85 2.39 2.51
CA SER A 8 12.06 3.02 1.98
C SER A 8 12.63 4.07 2.92
N ASN A 9 13.85 4.51 2.66
CA ASN A 9 14.61 5.34 3.61
C ASN A 9 14.35 6.85 3.55
N GLY A 10 13.39 7.31 2.76
CA GLY A 10 13.09 8.73 2.64
C GLY A 10 12.05 9.02 1.56
N LEU A 11 11.65 10.28 1.43
CA LEU A 11 10.68 10.71 0.43
C LEU A 11 11.27 10.67 -0.99
N LEU A 12 10.43 10.77 -2.02
CA LEU A 12 10.81 10.55 -3.43
C LEU A 12 12.07 11.32 -3.89
N ASN A 13 12.28 12.54 -3.43
CA ASN A 13 13.47 13.33 -3.78
C ASN A 13 14.76 12.79 -3.13
N ASP A 14 14.67 12.29 -1.91
CA ASP A 14 15.80 11.92 -1.06
C ASP A 14 16.02 10.41 -0.96
N VAL A 15 15.04 9.60 -1.40
CA VAL A 15 15.10 8.14 -1.35
C VAL A 15 16.31 7.63 -2.12
N THR A 16 17.07 6.75 -1.48
CA THR A 16 18.24 6.06 -2.06
C THR A 16 18.16 4.56 -1.89
N ARG A 17 17.20 4.06 -1.08
CA ARG A 17 17.07 2.65 -0.74
C ARG A 17 15.62 2.27 -0.48
N ILE A 18 15.24 1.11 -0.98
CA ILE A 18 14.02 0.39 -0.60
C ILE A 18 14.45 -0.67 0.41
N HIS A 19 13.74 -0.74 1.53
CA HIS A 19 14.02 -1.65 2.64
C HIS A 19 13.30 -2.98 2.47
N CYS A 20 12.02 -2.92 2.09
CA CYS A 20 11.25 -4.10 1.75
C CYS A 20 10.16 -3.78 0.75
N LEU A 21 9.70 -4.82 0.06
CA LEU A 21 8.58 -4.80 -0.87
C LEU A 21 7.69 -6.00 -0.52
N VAL A 22 6.40 -5.76 -0.34
CA VAL A 22 5.43 -6.82 -0.09
C VAL A 22 4.43 -6.87 -1.23
N ILE A 23 4.14 -8.07 -1.71
CA ILE A 23 3.20 -8.32 -2.80
C ILE A 23 2.20 -9.39 -2.36
N TYR A 24 0.92 -9.07 -2.40
CA TYR A 24 -0.15 -10.05 -2.37
C TYR A 24 -0.60 -10.39 -3.79
N ASP A 25 -0.53 -11.67 -4.14
CA ASP A 25 -0.94 -12.20 -5.44
C ASP A 25 -2.36 -12.78 -5.33
N THR A 26 -3.29 -12.17 -6.05
CA THR A 26 -4.71 -12.54 -6.01
C THR A 26 -5.00 -13.90 -6.65
N GLU A 27 -4.14 -14.39 -7.54
CA GLU A 27 -4.35 -15.67 -8.24
C GLU A 27 -3.93 -16.85 -7.39
N THR A 28 -2.83 -16.69 -6.64
CA THR A 28 -2.28 -17.73 -5.77
C THR A 28 -2.73 -17.62 -4.32
N ASP A 29 -3.37 -16.50 -3.94
CA ASP A 29 -3.72 -16.15 -2.56
C ASP A 29 -2.50 -16.17 -1.61
N GLN A 30 -1.35 -15.71 -2.11
CA GLN A 30 -0.10 -15.67 -1.37
C GLN A 30 0.39 -14.25 -1.12
N THR A 31 0.91 -14.02 0.09
CA THR A 31 1.69 -12.82 0.41
C THR A 31 3.16 -13.16 0.31
N LEU A 32 3.85 -12.46 -0.58
CA LEU A 32 5.27 -12.60 -0.88
C LEU A 32 5.99 -11.38 -0.33
N VAL A 33 7.12 -11.62 0.32
CA VAL A 33 7.89 -10.58 0.99
C VAL A 33 9.31 -10.58 0.43
N TYR A 34 9.80 -9.40 0.09
CA TYR A 34 11.12 -9.21 -0.48
C TYR A 34 11.91 -8.18 0.32
N ASN A 35 13.19 -8.46 0.60
CA ASN A 35 14.15 -7.55 1.23
C ASN A 35 15.58 -7.99 0.90
N ASP A 36 16.56 -7.11 1.06
CA ASP A 36 17.97 -7.40 0.75
C ASP A 36 18.83 -7.74 1.99
N GLU A 37 18.25 -7.76 3.20
CA GLU A 37 18.98 -7.94 4.48
C GLU A 37 18.54 -9.16 5.31
N GLY A 38 17.28 -9.54 5.19
CA GLY A 38 16.67 -10.67 5.88
C GLY A 38 16.83 -11.99 5.14
N ASN A 39 15.98 -12.96 5.50
CA ASN A 39 16.05 -14.33 4.99
C ASN A 39 14.92 -14.65 3.98
N VAL A 40 14.67 -13.73 3.05
CA VAL A 40 13.65 -13.85 1.99
C VAL A 40 14.26 -13.56 0.62
N GLU A 41 13.46 -13.58 -0.45
CA GLU A 41 13.95 -13.22 -1.78
C GLU A 41 14.34 -11.73 -1.87
N PRO A 42 15.36 -11.38 -2.68
CA PRO A 42 15.82 -9.99 -2.79
C PRO A 42 14.79 -9.10 -3.50
N ILE A 43 14.82 -7.80 -3.21
CA ILE A 43 13.81 -6.82 -3.69
C ILE A 43 13.71 -6.83 -5.21
N ILE A 44 14.84 -6.95 -5.90
CA ILE A 44 14.93 -7.03 -7.37
C ILE A 44 13.99 -8.10 -7.96
N ARG A 45 13.76 -9.23 -7.26
CA ARG A 45 12.85 -10.30 -7.72
C ARG A 45 11.39 -9.86 -7.64
N GLY A 46 11.02 -9.13 -6.59
CA GLY A 46 9.71 -8.52 -6.47
C GLY A 46 9.48 -7.46 -7.54
N VAL A 47 10.48 -6.62 -7.85
CA VAL A 47 10.40 -5.61 -8.91
C VAL A 47 10.22 -6.25 -10.28
N GLN A 48 10.97 -7.32 -10.58
CA GLN A 48 10.77 -8.10 -11.82
C GLN A 48 9.35 -8.67 -11.92
N ARG A 49 8.80 -9.16 -10.81
CA ARG A 49 7.42 -9.66 -10.77
C ARG A 49 6.39 -8.56 -11.02
N LEU A 50 6.62 -7.34 -10.53
CA LEU A 50 5.77 -6.17 -10.82
C LEU A 50 5.88 -5.73 -12.28
N GLU A 51 7.08 -5.79 -12.87
CA GLU A 51 7.33 -5.45 -14.28
C GLU A 51 6.54 -6.36 -15.22
N ASP A 52 6.50 -7.66 -14.92
CA ASP A 52 5.81 -8.69 -15.70
C ASP A 52 4.29 -8.74 -15.47
N ALA A 53 3.76 -7.97 -14.50
CA ALA A 53 2.36 -8.06 -14.11
C ALA A 53 1.41 -7.35 -15.09
N GLU A 54 0.26 -7.96 -15.37
CA GLU A 54 -0.78 -7.32 -16.19
C GLU A 54 -1.55 -6.22 -15.43
N VAL A 55 -1.70 -6.40 -14.11
CA VAL A 55 -2.44 -5.47 -13.24
C VAL A 55 -1.73 -5.37 -11.90
N ILE A 56 -1.41 -4.14 -11.49
CA ILE A 56 -0.85 -3.82 -10.19
C ILE A 56 -1.78 -2.87 -9.43
N ALA A 57 -1.88 -3.05 -8.12
CA ALA A 57 -2.70 -2.22 -7.26
C ALA A 57 -1.95 -1.85 -5.98
N GLY A 58 -2.29 -0.70 -5.41
CA GLY A 58 -1.66 -0.24 -4.19
C GLY A 58 -2.36 1.00 -3.62
N HIS A 59 -1.75 1.64 -2.62
CA HIS A 59 -2.27 2.87 -2.04
C HIS A 59 -1.27 4.01 -2.22
N ASN A 60 -1.61 5.02 -3.03
CA ASN A 60 -0.69 6.09 -3.42
C ASN A 60 0.52 5.63 -4.26
N ILE A 61 0.44 4.45 -4.88
CA ILE A 61 1.53 3.91 -5.73
C ILE A 61 1.84 4.78 -6.95
N ILE A 62 0.85 5.53 -7.47
CA ILE A 62 1.09 6.50 -8.56
C ILE A 62 1.92 7.68 -8.04
N GLY A 63 1.66 8.11 -6.80
CA GLY A 63 2.31 9.27 -6.20
C GLY A 63 3.68 8.96 -5.60
N TYR A 64 3.97 7.71 -5.28
CA TYR A 64 5.17 7.35 -4.53
C TYR A 64 5.88 6.10 -5.03
N ASP A 65 5.29 4.92 -4.88
CA ASP A 65 5.97 3.64 -5.03
C ASP A 65 6.51 3.41 -6.44
N LEU A 66 5.71 3.69 -7.47
CA LEU A 66 6.14 3.54 -8.86
C LEU A 66 7.28 4.51 -9.20
N PRO A 67 7.18 5.83 -8.93
CA PRO A 67 8.32 6.73 -9.05
C PRO A 67 9.56 6.33 -8.24
N CYS A 68 9.37 5.78 -7.04
CA CYS A 68 10.45 5.30 -6.18
C CYS A 68 11.18 4.11 -6.84
N LEU A 69 10.42 3.11 -7.31
CA LEU A 69 10.95 1.95 -8.04
C LEU A 69 11.68 2.39 -9.31
N GLN A 70 11.13 3.31 -10.09
CA GLN A 70 11.78 3.84 -11.30
C GLN A 70 13.09 4.58 -10.99
N LYS A 71 13.17 5.28 -9.86
CA LYS A 71 14.39 5.98 -9.42
C LYS A 71 15.51 5.00 -9.03
N ILE A 72 15.16 3.94 -8.30
CA ILE A 72 16.14 2.95 -7.79
C ILE A 72 16.49 1.92 -8.88
N TYR A 73 15.51 1.50 -9.67
CA TYR A 73 15.63 0.52 -10.74
C TYR A 73 15.24 1.17 -12.07
N SER A 74 16.20 1.85 -12.71
CA SER A 74 15.96 2.65 -13.93
C SER A 74 15.46 1.86 -15.16
N TRP A 75 15.47 0.53 -15.09
CA TRP A 75 14.92 -0.35 -16.13
C TRP A 75 13.44 -0.72 -15.89
N PHE A 76 12.88 -0.38 -14.72
CA PHE A 76 11.50 -0.68 -14.36
C PHE A 76 10.54 0.26 -15.08
N GLU A 77 9.78 -0.26 -16.05
CA GLU A 77 8.83 0.46 -16.87
C GLU A 77 7.56 -0.40 -17.07
N PRO A 78 6.80 -0.67 -15.99
CA PRO A 78 5.71 -1.63 -16.04
C PRO A 78 4.63 -1.18 -17.05
N THR A 79 4.18 -2.11 -17.89
CA THR A 79 3.06 -1.91 -18.82
C THR A 79 1.70 -2.27 -18.21
N ALA A 80 1.71 -2.61 -16.92
CA ALA A 80 0.55 -3.00 -16.14
C ALA A 80 -0.56 -1.95 -16.14
N LEU A 81 -1.81 -2.40 -16.04
CA LEU A 81 -2.90 -1.55 -15.58
C LEU A 81 -2.68 -1.21 -14.11
N VAL A 82 -2.61 0.08 -13.79
CA VAL A 82 -2.36 0.58 -12.43
C VAL A 82 -3.67 0.96 -11.73
N ILE A 83 -3.91 0.40 -10.54
CA ILE A 83 -5.05 0.71 -9.68
C ILE A 83 -4.54 1.35 -8.39
N ASP A 84 -4.80 2.65 -8.22
CA ASP A 84 -4.43 3.37 -7.00
C ASP A 84 -5.65 3.59 -6.10
N THR A 85 -5.68 2.90 -4.96
CA THR A 85 -6.80 2.97 -4.02
C THR A 85 -6.95 4.33 -3.36
N LEU A 86 -5.89 5.16 -3.27
CA LEU A 86 -6.02 6.53 -2.79
C LEU A 86 -6.79 7.40 -3.80
N LEU A 87 -6.51 7.21 -5.09
CA LEU A 87 -7.25 7.89 -6.17
C LEU A 87 -8.72 7.47 -6.16
N LEU A 88 -9.01 6.17 -6.12
CA LEU A 88 -10.39 5.64 -6.04
C LEU A 88 -11.13 6.19 -4.82
N SER A 89 -10.45 6.20 -3.69
CA SER A 89 -10.97 6.73 -2.42
C SER A 89 -11.36 8.20 -2.51
N ARG A 90 -10.54 9.04 -3.15
CA ARG A 90 -10.85 10.46 -3.36
C ARG A 90 -11.93 10.69 -4.41
N LEU A 91 -12.07 9.78 -5.37
CA LEU A 91 -13.09 9.84 -6.42
C LEU A 91 -14.48 9.44 -5.91
N TYR A 92 -14.58 8.31 -5.20
CA TYR A 92 -15.87 7.72 -4.81
C TYR A 92 -16.36 8.20 -3.44
N HIS A 93 -15.48 8.68 -2.56
CA HIS A 93 -15.85 9.15 -1.24
C HIS A 93 -15.48 10.62 -1.04
N THR A 94 -16.05 11.50 -1.87
CA THR A 94 -15.76 12.95 -1.83
C THR A 94 -16.20 13.63 -0.53
N ASP A 95 -17.14 13.03 0.20
CA ASP A 95 -17.74 13.51 1.46
C ASP A 95 -17.27 12.69 2.68
N MET A 96 -16.06 12.11 2.62
CA MET A 96 -15.54 11.17 3.64
C MET A 96 -15.67 11.64 5.09
N ARG A 97 -15.50 12.94 5.34
CA ARG A 97 -15.64 13.52 6.69
C ARG A 97 -17.06 13.37 7.23
N ASP A 98 -18.06 13.62 6.41
CA ASP A 98 -19.47 13.55 6.81
C ASP A 98 -19.90 12.09 7.00
N LEU A 99 -19.39 11.20 6.14
CA LEU A 99 -19.56 9.75 6.27
C LEU A 99 -19.02 9.23 7.61
N ASP A 100 -17.81 9.63 8.00
CA ASP A 100 -17.20 9.22 9.27
C ASP A 100 -17.97 9.77 10.47
N MET A 101 -18.38 11.04 10.42
CA MET A 101 -19.19 11.68 11.47
C MET A 101 -20.54 10.99 11.68
N LYS A 102 -21.14 10.47 10.60
CA LYS A 102 -22.40 9.72 10.64
C LYS A 102 -22.23 8.31 11.20
N HIS A 103 -21.18 7.59 10.78
CA HIS A 103 -20.95 6.21 11.21
C HIS A 103 -20.43 6.10 12.64
N LYS A 104 -19.58 7.04 13.08
CA LYS A 104 -18.91 7.01 14.38
C LYS A 104 -18.15 5.70 14.61
N TRP A 105 -17.13 5.49 13.78
CA TRP A 105 -16.29 4.29 13.82
C TRP A 105 -15.69 4.06 15.21
N GLU A 106 -15.82 2.82 15.70
CA GLU A 106 -15.31 2.41 17.00
C GLU A 106 -13.78 2.51 17.03
N ASN A 107 -13.24 3.05 18.12
CA ASN A 107 -11.79 3.20 18.35
C ASN A 107 -11.01 3.98 17.28
N MET A 108 -11.69 4.72 16.39
CA MET A 108 -11.04 5.58 15.39
C MET A 108 -10.81 6.99 15.96
N PRO A 109 -9.55 7.47 16.06
CA PRO A 109 -9.26 8.83 16.49
C PRO A 109 -9.91 9.88 15.58
N LEU A 110 -10.46 10.95 16.17
CA LEU A 110 -11.12 12.04 15.43
C LEU A 110 -10.21 12.73 14.39
N GLN A 111 -8.89 12.70 14.59
CA GLN A 111 -7.92 13.26 13.64
C GLN A 111 -7.85 12.48 12.31
N LEU A 112 -8.30 11.23 12.29
CA LEU A 112 -8.39 10.39 11.10
C LEU A 112 -9.70 10.59 10.32
N TYR A 113 -10.68 11.30 10.89
CA TYR A 113 -11.96 11.52 10.20
C TYR A 113 -11.77 12.38 8.95
N GLY A 114 -12.27 11.90 7.81
CA GLY A 114 -12.06 12.50 6.49
C GLY A 114 -10.69 12.21 5.87
N ARG A 115 -9.78 11.49 6.56
CA ARG A 115 -8.49 11.10 5.98
C ARG A 115 -8.66 9.89 5.09
N HIS A 116 -7.97 9.90 3.95
CA HIS A 116 -7.98 8.81 2.98
C HIS A 116 -6.77 7.86 3.15
N SER A 117 -5.97 7.99 4.22
CA SER A 117 -4.80 7.14 4.49
C SER A 117 -5.18 5.69 4.78
N LEU A 118 -4.23 4.77 4.59
CA LEU A 118 -4.38 3.37 4.98
C LEU A 118 -4.74 3.21 6.45
N GLU A 119 -4.10 3.94 7.37
CA GLU A 119 -4.45 3.94 8.80
C GLU A 119 -5.95 4.21 9.03
N ALA A 120 -6.49 5.25 8.37
CA ALA A 120 -7.89 5.60 8.50
C ALA A 120 -8.81 4.52 7.91
N TYR A 121 -8.43 3.88 6.80
CA TYR A 121 -9.17 2.75 6.25
C TYR A 121 -9.05 1.46 7.07
N GLY A 122 -7.92 1.22 7.73
CA GLY A 122 -7.76 0.14 8.69
C GLY A 122 -8.85 0.21 9.76
N HIS A 123 -9.14 1.41 10.27
CA HIS A 123 -10.27 1.59 11.20
C HIS A 123 -11.64 1.33 10.54
N ARG A 124 -11.88 1.88 9.34
CA ARG A 124 -13.17 1.72 8.62
C ARG A 124 -13.48 0.28 8.21
N LEU A 125 -12.45 -0.51 7.94
CA LEU A 125 -12.54 -1.90 7.48
C LEU A 125 -12.31 -2.93 8.60
N SER A 126 -12.18 -2.46 9.85
CA SER A 126 -11.91 -3.30 11.03
C SER A 126 -10.62 -4.13 10.91
N GLU A 127 -9.60 -3.57 10.27
CA GLU A 127 -8.28 -4.17 10.05
C GLU A 127 -7.13 -3.41 10.70
N TYR A 128 -7.43 -2.44 11.54
CA TYR A 128 -6.41 -1.71 12.27
C TYR A 128 -5.70 -2.63 13.28
N LYS A 129 -4.38 -2.78 13.16
CA LYS A 129 -3.54 -3.58 14.08
C LYS A 129 -2.52 -2.77 14.89
N GLY A 130 -2.51 -1.45 14.78
CA GLY A 130 -1.57 -0.57 15.48
C GLY A 130 -0.88 0.41 14.53
N SER A 131 -0.17 1.37 15.11
CA SER A 131 0.61 2.36 14.36
C SER A 131 2.11 2.04 14.48
N PHE A 132 2.78 1.84 13.35
CA PHE A 132 4.25 1.90 13.26
C PHE A 132 4.67 3.34 12.92
N GLY A 133 5.96 3.67 13.08
CA GLY A 133 6.52 4.84 12.38
C GLY A 133 6.63 6.16 13.14
N LYS A 134 5.98 6.36 14.30
CA LYS A 134 6.07 7.66 15.01
C LYS A 134 7.48 7.95 15.55
N ASP A 135 8.16 6.91 16.02
CA ASP A 135 9.53 6.97 16.55
C ASP A 135 10.44 5.95 15.84
N ALA A 136 10.00 5.40 14.70
CA ALA A 136 10.76 4.38 13.99
C ALA A 136 11.94 5.01 13.24
N ASP A 137 13.08 4.33 13.28
CA ASP A 137 14.21 4.64 12.44
C ASP A 137 13.97 4.08 11.04
N TRP A 138 13.86 4.98 10.05
CA TRP A 138 13.67 4.64 8.65
C TRP A 138 15.00 4.51 7.89
N SER A 139 16.15 4.64 8.56
CA SER A 139 17.46 4.60 7.88
C SER A 139 17.90 3.19 7.49
N GLU A 140 17.52 2.18 8.27
CA GLU A 140 17.86 0.77 8.06
C GLU A 140 16.62 -0.11 8.09
N TRP A 141 16.69 -1.28 7.44
CA TRP A 141 15.62 -2.26 7.49
C TRP A 141 15.44 -2.81 8.91
N SER A 142 14.19 -3.10 9.27
CA SER A 142 13.86 -3.84 10.49
C SER A 142 12.69 -4.78 10.26
N GLN A 143 12.60 -5.84 11.07
CA GLN A 143 11.48 -6.78 11.00
C GLN A 143 10.13 -6.09 11.27
N GLU A 144 10.09 -5.12 12.17
CA GLU A 144 8.87 -4.37 12.49
C GLU A 144 8.37 -3.54 11.30
N MET A 145 9.28 -2.90 10.56
CA MET A 145 8.95 -2.18 9.32
C MET A 145 8.38 -3.12 8.27
N GLN A 146 8.96 -4.31 8.12
CA GLN A 146 8.44 -5.31 7.19
C GLN A 146 7.05 -5.81 7.60
N ASP A 147 6.84 -6.10 8.89
CA ASP A 147 5.54 -6.55 9.40
C ASP A 147 4.47 -5.47 9.22
N TYR A 148 4.86 -4.19 9.31
CA TYR A 148 4.01 -3.05 9.00
C TYR A 148 3.64 -3.01 7.51
N CYS A 149 4.61 -3.12 6.59
CA CYS A 149 4.35 -3.19 5.15
C CYS A 149 3.42 -4.37 4.78
N ILE A 150 3.59 -5.52 5.43
CA ILE A 150 2.67 -6.67 5.26
C ILE A 150 1.25 -6.27 5.63
N GLN A 151 1.06 -5.58 6.75
CA GLN A 151 -0.26 -5.13 7.19
C GLN A 151 -0.85 -4.09 6.22
N ASP A 152 -0.06 -3.17 5.69
CA ASP A 152 -0.51 -2.17 4.71
C ASP A 152 -0.98 -2.84 3.41
N VAL A 153 -0.32 -3.90 2.94
CA VAL A 153 -0.81 -4.72 1.82
C VAL A 153 -2.13 -5.43 2.16
N GLN A 154 -2.31 -5.95 3.39
CA GLN A 154 -3.57 -6.58 3.80
C GLN A 154 -4.74 -5.58 3.82
N VAL A 155 -4.51 -4.36 4.31
CA VAL A 155 -5.53 -3.29 4.28
C VAL A 155 -5.82 -2.90 2.83
N THR A 156 -4.79 -2.78 2.00
CA THR A 156 -4.92 -2.41 0.58
C THR A 156 -5.68 -3.46 -0.23
N LYS A 157 -5.48 -4.75 0.04
CA LYS A 157 -6.28 -5.85 -0.52
C LYS A 157 -7.77 -5.64 -0.24
N LYS A 158 -8.14 -5.40 1.02
CA LYS A 158 -9.54 -5.16 1.40
C LYS A 158 -10.10 -3.87 0.83
N LEU A 159 -9.25 -2.85 0.64
CA LEU A 159 -9.62 -1.64 -0.08
C LEU A 159 -9.94 -1.91 -1.55
N CYS A 160 -9.18 -2.77 -2.22
CA CYS A 160 -9.48 -3.21 -3.58
C CYS A 160 -10.85 -3.90 -3.63
N ASP A 161 -11.12 -4.82 -2.70
CA ASP A 161 -12.43 -5.48 -2.58
C ASP A 161 -13.57 -4.48 -2.31
N HIS A 162 -13.32 -3.48 -1.44
CA HIS A 162 -14.28 -2.41 -1.14
C HIS A 162 -14.63 -1.58 -2.39
N PHE A 163 -13.65 -1.28 -3.24
CA PHE A 163 -13.88 -0.48 -4.45
C PHE A 163 -14.34 -1.28 -5.67
N HIS A 164 -14.17 -2.61 -5.68
CA HIS A 164 -14.56 -3.45 -6.81
C HIS A 164 -16.04 -3.28 -7.25
N PRO A 165 -17.02 -3.15 -6.34
CA PRO A 165 -18.41 -2.89 -6.74
C PRO A 165 -18.61 -1.55 -7.46
N TYR A 166 -17.84 -0.53 -7.11
CA TYR A 166 -17.92 0.80 -7.75
C TYR A 166 -17.35 0.77 -9.17
N LEU A 167 -16.31 -0.03 -9.41
CA LEU A 167 -15.69 -0.19 -10.73
C LEU A 167 -16.53 -1.06 -11.68
N SER A 168 -17.21 -2.07 -11.13
CA SER A 168 -18.10 -2.97 -11.89
C SER A 168 -19.50 -2.39 -12.15
N GLY A 169 -19.84 -1.25 -11.54
CA GLY A 169 -21.17 -0.64 -11.63
C GLY A 169 -22.25 -1.41 -10.86
N SER A 170 -21.86 -2.18 -9.84
CA SER A 170 -22.77 -2.94 -8.97
C SER A 170 -23.15 -2.19 -7.67
N ARG A 171 -22.72 -0.94 -7.53
CA ARG A 171 -23.08 0.00 -6.46
C ARG A 171 -23.70 1.28 -6.98
#